data_AF-A0A5J4UNY8-F1
#
_entry.id   AF-A0A5J4UNY8-F1
#
_cell.length_a   1.000
_cell.length_b   1.000
_cell.length_c   1.000
_cell.angle_alpha   90.00
_cell.angle_beta   90.00
_cell.angle_gamma   90.00
#
_symmetry.space_group_name_H-M   'P 1'
#
loop_
_entity.id
_entity.type
_entity.pdbx_description
1 polymer ?
#
loop_
_entity_poly.entity_id
_entity_poly.type
_entity_poly.pdbx_seq_one_letter_code
_entity_poly.pdbx_strand_id
1 'polypeptide(L)'
;MTFLDKYITVKESAQDKMSRVNYEKQRQGYESIKDYPRYLINDQLTVWDTKLDREVNPQSKKSRSGGLIGRQIRLNDINGKRCDLSFSYLVAKQFIPNEDINKNKIFHLDNDLENDAVDNLLWEEMKDKKLIDLFEYKNKVLGEFKRFVGLI
;
A
#
# COMPACT_ATOMS: atom_id res chain seq x y z
N MET A 1 -23.63 -11.56 37.98
CA MET A 1 -22.47 -12.26 37.36
C MET A 1 -22.84 -13.72 37.26
N THR A 2 -23.17 -14.17 36.05
CA THR A 2 -23.71 -15.52 35.79
C THR A 2 -22.56 -16.51 35.55
N PHE A 3 -22.83 -17.79 35.80
CA PHE A 3 -21.88 -18.90 35.66
C PHE A 3 -21.28 -19.07 34.25
N LEU A 4 -21.79 -18.35 33.24
CA LEU A 4 -21.31 -18.38 31.86
C LEU A 4 -20.00 -17.59 31.66
N ASP A 5 -19.81 -16.48 32.40
CA ASP A 5 -18.63 -15.62 32.25
C ASP A 5 -17.34 -16.26 32.79
N LYS A 6 -17.46 -17.30 33.63
CA LYS A 6 -16.31 -18.10 34.12
C LYS A 6 -15.88 -19.21 33.15
N TYR A 7 -16.71 -19.57 32.16
CA TYR A 7 -16.41 -20.69 31.25
C TYR A 7 -15.69 -20.26 29.97
N ILE A 8 -15.72 -18.96 29.63
CA ILE A 8 -15.02 -18.44 28.44
C ILE A 8 -13.50 -18.31 28.71
N THR A 9 -13.09 -18.20 29.98
CA THR A 9 -11.68 -17.95 30.35
C THR A 9 -10.80 -19.21 30.44
N VAL A 10 -11.34 -20.43 30.29
CA VAL A 10 -10.53 -21.65 30.43
C VAL A 10 -10.91 -22.71 29.40
N LYS A 11 -10.34 -22.60 28.19
CA LYS A 11 -9.76 -23.68 27.37
C LYS A 11 -9.52 -23.19 25.93
N GLU A 12 -8.60 -22.26 25.74
CA GLU A 12 -7.85 -22.28 24.48
C GLU A 12 -6.93 -23.50 24.53
N SER A 13 -7.22 -24.49 23.69
CA SER A 13 -6.42 -25.72 23.62
C SER A 13 -4.99 -25.39 23.18
N ALA A 14 -4.02 -26.22 23.60
CA ALA A 14 -2.64 -26.07 23.12
C ALA A 14 -2.54 -26.07 21.59
N GLN A 15 -3.49 -26.74 20.91
CA GLN A 15 -3.61 -26.75 19.45
C GLN A 15 -4.05 -25.40 18.88
N ASP A 16 -4.98 -24.69 19.53
CA ASP A 16 -5.41 -23.33 19.16
C ASP A 16 -4.33 -22.28 19.43
N LYS A 17 -3.56 -22.49 20.51
CA LYS A 17 -2.40 -21.64 20.81
C LYS A 17 -1.26 -21.91 19.84
N MET A 18 -0.96 -23.16 19.52
CA MET A 18 0.04 -23.53 18.51
C MET A 18 -0.38 -23.07 17.12
N SER A 19 -1.66 -23.19 16.73
CA SER A 19 -2.13 -22.72 15.43
C SER A 19 -2.02 -21.20 15.33
N ARG A 20 -2.42 -20.43 16.36
CA ARG A 20 -2.19 -18.97 16.41
C ARG A 20 -0.71 -18.61 16.38
N VAL A 21 0.12 -19.25 17.20
CA VAL A 21 1.58 -18.99 17.23
C VAL A 21 2.25 -19.34 15.90
N ASN A 22 1.78 -20.39 15.22
CA ASN A 22 2.27 -20.74 13.88
C ASN A 22 1.77 -19.75 12.81
N TYR A 23 0.53 -19.28 12.95
CA TYR A 23 -0.08 -18.25 12.10
C TYR A 23 0.65 -16.90 12.22
N GLU A 24 1.00 -16.50 13.45
CA GLU A 24 1.77 -15.28 13.73
C GLU A 24 3.23 -15.40 13.29
N LYS A 25 3.87 -16.58 13.49
CA LYS A 25 5.22 -16.84 12.98
C LYS A 25 5.31 -16.84 11.46
N GLN A 26 4.31 -17.35 10.75
CA GLN A 26 4.28 -17.35 9.28
C GLN A 26 4.18 -15.95 8.68
N ARG A 27 3.74 -14.96 9.45
CA ARG A 27 3.60 -13.57 9.00
C ARG A 27 4.56 -12.61 9.69
N GLN A 28 5.59 -13.13 10.36
CA GLN A 28 6.65 -12.30 10.89
C GLN A 28 7.38 -11.60 9.72
N GLY A 29 7.42 -10.27 9.73
CA GLY A 29 7.99 -9.46 8.65
C GLY A 29 6.97 -8.92 7.63
N TYR A 30 5.68 -9.24 7.78
CA TYR A 30 4.62 -8.60 7.00
C TYR A 30 4.14 -7.32 7.67
N GLU A 31 3.90 -6.29 6.86
CA GLU A 31 3.32 -5.02 7.27
C GLU A 31 2.03 -4.73 6.48
N SER A 32 1.10 -4.00 7.09
CA SER A 32 -0.12 -3.57 6.40
C SER A 32 0.21 -2.59 5.27
N ILE A 33 -0.40 -2.82 4.11
CA ILE A 33 -0.27 -1.91 2.97
C ILE A 33 -1.07 -0.62 3.24
N LYS A 34 -0.43 0.53 3.07
CA LYS A 34 -1.08 1.86 3.18
C LYS A 34 -2.31 1.94 2.28
N ASP A 35 -3.43 2.42 2.81
CA ASP A 35 -4.76 2.51 2.16
C ASP A 35 -5.44 1.17 1.79
N TYR A 36 -4.79 0.04 2.06
CA TYR A 36 -5.27 -1.30 1.77
C TYR A 36 -5.10 -2.22 2.97
N PRO A 37 -5.72 -1.91 4.15
CA PRO A 37 -5.41 -2.56 5.43
C PRO A 37 -5.76 -4.05 5.51
N ARG A 38 -6.53 -4.57 4.55
CA ARG A 38 -6.80 -6.00 4.39
C ARG A 38 -5.57 -6.77 3.87
N TYR A 39 -4.64 -6.08 3.24
CA TYR A 39 -3.50 -6.68 2.58
C TYR A 39 -2.23 -6.38 3.34
N LEU A 40 -1.35 -7.36 3.36
CA LEU A 40 -0.03 -7.24 3.96
C LEU A 40 1.04 -7.36 2.87
N ILE A 41 2.20 -6.78 3.10
CA ILE A 41 3.39 -6.89 2.23
C ILE A 41 4.64 -7.07 3.09
N ASN A 42 5.59 -7.87 2.63
CA ASN A 42 6.90 -8.06 3.28
C ASN A 42 8.05 -7.45 2.46
N ASP A 43 9.27 -7.59 2.97
CA ASP A 43 10.51 -7.12 2.33
C ASP A 43 10.85 -7.86 1.03
N GLN A 44 10.33 -9.07 0.83
CA GLN A 44 10.42 -9.79 -0.46
C GLN A 44 9.32 -9.37 -1.47
N LEU A 45 8.52 -8.36 -1.15
CA LEU A 45 7.43 -7.85 -1.98
C LEU A 45 6.31 -8.87 -2.24
N THR A 46 6.17 -9.88 -1.39
CA THR A 46 5.05 -10.80 -1.38
C THR A 46 3.83 -10.12 -0.78
N VAL A 47 2.69 -10.18 -1.46
CA VAL A 47 1.44 -9.57 -0.99
C VAL A 47 0.46 -10.64 -0.51
N TRP A 48 -0.09 -10.47 0.68
CA TRP A 48 -1.03 -11.41 1.29
C TRP A 48 -2.41 -10.80 1.51
N ASP A 49 -3.48 -11.54 1.18
CA ASP A 49 -4.86 -11.19 1.51
C ASP A 49 -5.26 -11.85 2.82
N THR A 50 -5.40 -11.06 3.89
CA THR A 50 -5.75 -11.57 5.23
C THR A 50 -7.15 -12.17 5.32
N LYS A 51 -8.08 -11.77 4.44
CA LYS A 51 -9.47 -12.25 4.47
C LYS A 51 -9.63 -13.57 3.74
N LEU A 52 -8.93 -13.73 2.62
CA LEU A 52 -8.97 -14.96 1.81
C LEU A 52 -7.84 -15.93 2.16
N ASP A 53 -6.94 -15.51 3.05
CA ASP A 53 -5.78 -16.26 3.52
C ASP A 53 -4.95 -16.84 2.37
N ARG A 54 -4.57 -15.96 1.44
CA ARG A 54 -3.79 -16.35 0.26
C ARG A 54 -2.91 -15.22 -0.25
N GLU A 55 -1.88 -15.60 -0.99
CA GLU A 55 -1.04 -14.67 -1.73
C GLU A 55 -1.80 -14.02 -2.91
N VAL A 56 -1.46 -12.76 -3.19
CA VAL A 56 -1.97 -11.97 -4.30
C VAL A 56 -0.82 -11.61 -5.24
N ASN A 57 -0.77 -12.30 -6.37
CA ASN A 57 0.32 -12.16 -7.32
C ASN A 57 0.08 -10.98 -8.29
N PRO A 58 1.03 -10.03 -8.40
CA PRO A 58 1.01 -9.01 -9.45
C PRO A 58 1.22 -9.66 -10.82
N GLN A 59 0.47 -9.20 -11.82
CA GLN A 59 0.44 -9.75 -13.18
C GLN A 59 0.99 -8.74 -14.18
N SER A 60 1.84 -9.18 -15.09
CA SER A 60 2.32 -8.36 -16.22
C SER A 60 1.14 -7.89 -17.07
N LYS A 61 1.10 -6.60 -17.41
CA LYS A 61 0.02 -6.02 -18.21
C LYS A 61 0.57 -5.35 -19.46
N LYS A 62 -0.22 -5.46 -20.54
CA LYS A 62 0.04 -4.78 -21.80
C LYS A 62 -0.99 -3.67 -22.03
N SER A 63 -0.56 -2.62 -22.71
CA SER A 63 -1.43 -1.58 -23.24
C SER A 63 -2.29 -2.15 -24.38
N ARG A 64 -3.24 -1.34 -24.86
CA ARG A 64 -4.05 -1.67 -26.04
C ARG A 64 -3.21 -1.83 -27.31
N SER A 65 -2.07 -1.14 -27.40
CA SER A 65 -1.13 -1.28 -28.53
C SER A 65 -0.18 -2.48 -28.39
N GLY A 66 -0.31 -3.27 -27.32
CA GLY A 66 0.51 -4.46 -27.06
C GLY A 66 1.85 -4.18 -26.35
N GLY A 67 2.21 -2.91 -26.16
CA GLY A 67 3.39 -2.52 -25.39
C GLY A 67 3.23 -2.87 -23.91
N LEU A 68 4.31 -3.31 -23.27
CA LEU A 68 4.31 -3.60 -21.84
C LEU A 68 4.11 -2.30 -21.04
N ILE A 69 3.26 -2.34 -20.01
CA ILE A 69 3.02 -1.22 -19.09
C ILE A 69 3.37 -1.58 -17.64
N GLY A 70 4.08 -2.70 -17.46
CA GLY A 70 4.51 -3.24 -16.18
C GLY A 70 3.48 -4.08 -15.46
N ARG A 71 3.81 -4.45 -14.23
CA ARG A 71 3.01 -5.33 -13.39
C ARG A 71 1.89 -4.59 -12.68
N GLN A 72 0.73 -5.25 -12.58
CA GLN A 72 -0.45 -4.73 -11.91
C GLN A 72 -0.95 -5.71 -10.85
N ILE A 73 -1.40 -5.17 -9.72
CA ILE A 73 -2.00 -5.95 -8.65
C ILE A 73 -3.44 -5.48 -8.41
N ARG A 74 -4.34 -6.44 -8.17
CA ARG A 74 -5.75 -6.16 -7.92
C ARG A 74 -6.06 -6.25 -6.44
N LEU A 75 -6.39 -5.13 -5.82
CA LEU A 75 -6.71 -5.02 -4.40
C LEU A 75 -8.08 -4.39 -4.19
N ASN A 76 -8.69 -4.66 -3.04
CA ASN A 76 -9.88 -3.96 -2.58
C ASN A 76 -9.47 -2.79 -1.66
N ASP A 77 -9.94 -1.58 -1.96
CA ASP A 77 -9.74 -0.43 -1.08
C ASP A 77 -10.51 -0.57 0.26
N ILE A 78 -10.36 0.42 1.14
CA ILE A 78 -11.07 0.50 2.43
C ILE A 78 -12.60 0.44 2.31
N ASN A 79 -13.15 0.84 1.16
CA ASN A 79 -14.59 0.83 0.89
C ASN A 79 -15.04 -0.49 0.23
N GLY A 80 -14.12 -1.43 0.02
CA GLY A 80 -14.38 -2.70 -0.64
C GLY A 80 -14.41 -2.62 -2.18
N LYS A 81 -14.11 -1.47 -2.77
CA LYS A 81 -14.04 -1.30 -4.23
C LYS A 81 -12.76 -1.95 -4.76
N ARG A 82 -12.90 -2.73 -5.84
CA ARG A 82 -11.77 -3.33 -6.55
C ARG A 82 -11.02 -2.26 -7.36
N CYS A 83 -9.71 -2.23 -7.18
CA CYS A 83 -8.78 -1.36 -7.89
C CYS A 83 -7.66 -2.20 -8.51
N ASP A 84 -7.36 -1.98 -9.78
CA ASP A 84 -6.12 -2.44 -10.42
C ASP A 84 -5.08 -1.33 -10.22
N LEU A 85 -3.95 -1.66 -9.60
CA LEU A 85 -2.89 -0.73 -9.24
C LEU A 85 -1.57 -1.15 -9.89
N SER A 86 -0.74 -0.17 -10.23
CA SER A 86 0.65 -0.44 -10.60
C SER A 86 1.39 -1.03 -9.40
N PHE A 87 2.08 -2.16 -9.60
CA PHE A 87 2.76 -2.84 -8.51
C PHE A 87 3.97 -2.03 -8.03
N SER A 88 4.80 -1.53 -8.96
CA SER A 88 5.85 -0.54 -8.70
C SER A 88 5.41 0.64 -7.84
N TYR A 89 4.24 1.22 -8.13
CA TYR A 89 3.69 2.34 -7.36
C TYR A 89 3.33 1.94 -5.93
N LEU A 90 2.76 0.75 -5.74
CA LEU A 90 2.45 0.22 -4.42
C LEU A 90 3.73 -0.01 -3.60
N VAL A 91 4.75 -0.62 -4.20
CA VAL A 91 6.06 -0.86 -3.58
C VAL A 91 6.71 0.46 -3.18
N ALA A 92 6.81 1.41 -4.11
CA ALA A 92 7.41 2.71 -3.83
C ALA A 92 6.66 3.47 -2.72
N LYS A 93 5.33 3.46 -2.74
CA LYS A 93 4.51 4.10 -1.69
C LYS A 93 4.71 3.47 -0.31
N GLN A 94 4.99 2.17 -0.25
CA GLN A 94 5.24 1.48 1.00
C GLN A 94 6.66 1.77 1.52
N PHE A 95 7.69 1.54 0.70
CA PHE A 95 9.08 1.43 1.14
C PHE A 95 9.96 2.63 0.82
N ILE A 96 9.56 3.49 -0.13
CA ILE A 96 10.38 4.64 -0.57
C ILE A 96 9.73 5.91 -0.05
N PRO A 97 10.37 6.64 0.90
CA PRO A 97 9.84 7.91 1.35
C PRO A 97 9.72 8.88 0.18
N ASN A 98 8.57 9.53 0.07
CA ASN A 98 8.35 10.57 -0.93
C ASN A 98 8.38 11.94 -0.24
N GLU A 99 9.51 12.64 -0.36
CA GLU A 99 9.69 13.97 0.23
C GLU A 99 9.06 15.08 -0.61
N ASP A 100 8.76 14.81 -1.87
CA ASP A 100 8.24 15.80 -2.82
C ASP A 100 6.84 15.42 -3.29
N ILE A 101 5.86 16.21 -2.85
CA ILE A 101 4.46 16.03 -3.19
C ILE A 101 4.17 16.12 -4.71
N ASN A 102 5.08 16.71 -5.49
CA ASN A 102 4.97 16.83 -6.94
C ASN A 102 5.47 15.57 -7.68
N LYS A 103 6.16 14.67 -6.99
CA LYS A 103 6.59 13.38 -7.55
C LYS A 103 5.53 12.34 -7.29
N ASN A 104 4.81 11.96 -8.33
CA ASN A 104 3.72 10.98 -8.23
C ASN A 104 3.84 9.84 -9.25
N LYS A 105 4.90 9.84 -10.07
CA LYS A 105 5.23 8.76 -11.00
C LYS A 105 6.39 7.94 -10.47
N ILE A 106 6.45 6.69 -10.92
CA ILE A 106 7.57 5.80 -10.64
C ILE A 106 8.39 5.62 -11.91
N PHE A 107 9.70 5.70 -11.75
CA PHE A 107 10.68 5.42 -12.77
C PHE A 107 11.49 4.18 -12.39
N HIS A 108 11.69 3.29 -13.35
CA HIS A 108 12.54 2.09 -13.23
C HIS A 108 13.94 2.40 -13.76
N LEU A 109 14.96 2.29 -12.92
CA LEU A 109 16.34 2.68 -13.27
C LEU A 109 16.93 1.83 -14.39
N ASP A 110 16.60 0.54 -14.42
CA ASP A 110 17.01 -0.41 -15.45
C ASP A 110 16.14 -0.41 -16.71
N ASN A 111 15.09 0.44 -16.74
CA ASN A 111 14.10 0.49 -17.81
C ASN A 111 13.34 -0.84 -18.04
N ASP A 112 13.35 -1.75 -17.06
CA ASP A 112 12.56 -2.99 -17.03
C ASP A 112 11.32 -2.80 -16.14
N LEU A 113 10.15 -2.75 -16.77
CA LEU A 113 8.87 -2.53 -16.09
C LEU A 113 8.38 -3.74 -15.27
N GLU A 114 9.07 -4.87 -15.30
CA GLU A 114 8.79 -6.04 -14.47
C GLU A 114 9.70 -6.13 -13.23
N ASN A 115 10.76 -5.32 -13.17
CA ASN A 115 11.67 -5.28 -12.03
C ASN A 115 11.21 -4.26 -10.98
N ASP A 116 10.31 -4.68 -10.10
CA ASP A 116 9.76 -3.83 -9.04
C ASP A 116 10.62 -3.78 -7.75
N ALA A 117 11.90 -4.14 -7.82
CA ALA A 117 12.81 -4.09 -6.66
C ALA A 117 12.91 -2.66 -6.10
N VAL A 118 12.90 -2.50 -4.77
CA VAL A 118 12.83 -1.19 -4.10
C VAL A 118 13.98 -0.27 -4.52
N ASP A 119 15.18 -0.82 -4.70
CA ASP A 119 16.38 -0.11 -5.15
C ASP A 119 16.39 0.23 -6.64
N ASN A 120 15.51 -0.38 -7.43
CA ASN A 120 15.31 -0.08 -8.86
C ASN A 120 14.26 1.01 -9.11
N LEU A 121 13.50 1.42 -8.09
CA LEU A 121 12.41 2.37 -8.23
C LEU A 121 12.79 3.75 -7.69
N LEU A 122 12.35 4.79 -8.39
CA LEU A 122 12.49 6.18 -7.96
C LEU A 122 11.19 6.95 -8.18
N TRP A 123 10.87 7.86 -7.26
CA TRP A 123 9.85 8.88 -7.46
C TRP A 123 10.30 9.88 -8.55
N GLU A 124 9.52 10.00 -9.62
CA GLU A 124 9.73 10.95 -10.71
C GLU A 124 8.68 12.08 -10.65
N GLU A 125 9.15 13.30 -10.92
CA GLU A 125 8.32 14.50 -10.98
C GLU A 125 7.33 14.43 -12.15
N MET A 126 6.06 14.73 -11.86
CA MET A 126 5.10 14.96 -12.93
C MET A 126 5.44 16.31 -13.58
N LYS A 127 5.99 16.32 -14.80
CA LYS A 127 6.22 17.56 -15.58
C LYS A 127 4.93 18.32 -15.97
N ASP A 128 3.77 17.97 -15.42
CA ASP A 128 2.49 18.64 -15.66
C ASP A 128 2.37 19.87 -14.76
N LYS A 129 2.99 20.97 -15.19
CA LYS A 129 2.96 22.31 -14.54
C LYS A 129 1.58 22.69 -13.96
N LYS A 130 0.50 22.36 -14.66
CA LYS A 130 -0.88 22.70 -14.25
C LYS A 130 -1.29 22.18 -12.87
N LEU A 131 -0.85 20.97 -12.47
CA LEU A 131 -1.22 20.41 -11.17
C LEU A 131 -0.36 20.98 -10.04
N ILE A 132 0.91 21.26 -10.32
CA ILE A 132 1.83 21.95 -9.42
C ILE A 132 1.29 23.35 -9.13
N ASP A 133 0.95 24.11 -10.17
CA ASP A 133 0.37 25.46 -10.04
C ASP A 133 -0.92 25.45 -9.20
N LEU A 134 -1.78 24.44 -9.39
CA LEU A 134 -3.03 24.32 -8.64
C LEU A 134 -2.81 23.94 -7.17
N PHE A 135 -1.83 23.08 -6.88
CA PHE A 135 -1.48 22.69 -5.52
C PHE A 135 -0.81 23.83 -4.75
N GLU A 136 0.15 24.52 -5.36
CA GLU A 136 0.77 25.73 -4.81
C GLU A 136 -0.26 26.82 -4.54
N TYR A 137 -1.17 27.05 -5.49
CA TYR A 137 -2.28 28.00 -5.32
C TYR A 137 -3.16 27.62 -4.12
N LYS A 138 -3.56 26.35 -4.00
CA LYS A 138 -4.37 25.88 -2.87
C LYS A 138 -3.67 26.07 -1.53
N ASN A 139 -2.38 25.74 -1.43
CA ASN A 139 -1.63 25.93 -0.18
C ASN A 139 -1.42 27.40 0.17
N LYS A 140 -1.19 28.26 -0.82
CA LYS A 140 -1.11 29.70 -0.63
C LYS A 140 -2.42 30.25 -0.07
N VAL A 141 -3.56 29.92 -0.69
CA VAL A 141 -4.88 30.34 -0.23
C VAL A 141 -5.19 29.80 1.17
N LEU A 142 -4.84 28.54 1.45
CA LEU A 142 -5.06 27.95 2.77
C LEU A 142 -4.18 28.61 3.84
N GLY A 143 -2.93 28.96 3.50
CA GLY A 143 -2.02 29.68 4.38
C GLY A 143 -2.48 31.11 4.67
N GLU A 144 -2.95 31.83 3.65
CA GLU A 144 -3.55 33.16 3.79
C GLU A 144 -4.83 33.11 4.65
N PHE A 145 -5.69 32.11 4.41
CA PHE A 145 -6.89 31.90 5.22
C PHE A 145 -6.54 31.64 6.69
N LYS A 146 -5.58 30.75 6.97
CA LYS A 146 -5.14 30.44 8.33
C LYS A 146 -4.57 31.66 9.07
N ARG A 147 -3.82 32.54 8.37
CA ARG A 147 -3.37 33.83 8.91
C ARG A 147 -4.54 34.75 9.21
N PHE A 148 -5.52 34.83 8.31
CA PHE A 148 -6.69 35.68 8.48
C PHE A 148 -7.55 35.29 9.69
N VAL A 149 -7.66 33.98 9.97
CA VAL A 149 -8.43 33.47 11.12
C VAL A 149 -7.61 33.25 12.40
N GLY A 150 -6.33 33.69 12.41
CA GLY A 150 -5.48 33.65 13.60
C GLY A 150 -5.11 32.25 14.10
N LEU A 151 -5.09 31.24 13.22
CA LEU A 151 -4.76 29.86 13.55
C LEU A 151 -3.24 29.55 13.50
N ILE A 152 -2.42 30.53 13.10
CA ILE A 152 -0.95 30.49 13.09
C ILE A 152 -0.43 31.92 13.26
#